data_AF-A0A431IA46-F1
#
_entry.id   AF-A0A431IA46-F1
#
_cell.length_a   1.000
_cell.length_b   1.000
_cell.length_c   1.000
_cell.angle_alpha   90.00
_cell.angle_beta   90.00
_cell.angle_gamma   90.00
#
_symmetry.space_group_name_H-M   'P 1'
#
loop_
_entity.id
_entity.type
_entity.pdbx_description
1 polymer ?
#
loop_
_entity_poly.entity_id
_entity_poly.type
_entity_poly.pdbx_seq_one_letter_code
_entity_poly.pdbx_strand_id
1 'polypeptide(L)'
;MSRTLAHRPERARFDDPSSCFPVHDHRDGPCDLPTLVQWHDWVNHGDGEQPWRCEWELSWYLWPKLCSCRRCPDYYWNREDRRRDRHRSRLWLATGAWIEEWVDRPVRH
;
A
#
# COMPACT_ATOMS: atom_id res chain seq x y z
N MET A 1 17.40 -0.30 -15.49
CA MET A 1 15.92 -0.38 -15.65
C MET A 1 15.25 0.13 -14.39
N SER A 2 14.31 1.07 -14.51
CA SER A 2 13.56 1.60 -13.36
C SER A 2 12.67 0.48 -12.81
N ARG A 3 12.95 -0.03 -11.60
CA ARG A 3 12.17 -1.09 -10.95
C ARG A 3 10.84 -0.52 -10.46
N THR A 4 9.93 -0.31 -11.39
CA THR A 4 8.54 0.06 -11.12
C THR A 4 7.85 -1.05 -10.33
N LEU A 5 7.07 -0.67 -9.30
CA LEU A 5 6.39 -1.59 -8.38
C LEU A 5 5.51 -2.62 -9.12
N ALA A 6 4.89 -2.25 -10.24
CA ALA A 6 4.11 -3.17 -11.07
C ALA A 6 4.87 -4.38 -11.63
N HIS A 7 6.20 -4.31 -11.76
CA HIS A 7 7.02 -5.42 -12.23
C HIS A 7 7.65 -6.23 -11.09
N ARG A 8 7.34 -5.89 -9.84
CA ARG A 8 7.73 -6.68 -8.68
C ARG A 8 6.66 -7.73 -8.38
N PRO A 9 7.01 -8.81 -7.66
CA PRO A 9 6.03 -9.72 -7.10
C PRO A 9 4.94 -8.97 -6.32
N GLU A 10 3.72 -9.48 -6.34
CA GLU A 10 2.56 -8.84 -5.70
C GLU A 10 2.79 -8.47 -4.24
N ARG A 11 3.44 -9.36 -3.49
CA ARG A 11 3.88 -9.13 -2.11
C ARG A 11 4.71 -7.86 -1.91
N ALA A 12 5.57 -7.48 -2.86
CA ALA A 12 6.39 -6.27 -2.77
C ALA A 12 5.60 -4.96 -2.95
N ARG A 13 4.27 -5.03 -3.14
CA ARG A 13 3.39 -3.85 -3.15
C ARG A 13 3.00 -3.43 -1.74
N PHE A 14 2.99 -4.37 -0.77
CA PHE A 14 2.75 -4.04 0.64
C PHE A 14 3.87 -3.18 1.26
N ASP A 15 5.04 -3.13 0.62
CA ASP A 15 6.12 -2.19 0.94
C ASP A 15 5.79 -0.72 0.60
N ASP A 16 4.73 -0.45 -0.17
CA ASP A 16 4.33 0.91 -0.52
C ASP A 16 3.04 1.31 0.24
N PRO A 17 3.16 2.08 1.33
CA PRO A 17 2.02 2.46 2.15
C PRO A 17 0.92 3.17 1.39
N SER A 18 1.25 3.90 0.32
CA SER A 18 0.22 4.59 -0.48
C SER A 18 -0.69 3.62 -1.22
N SER A 19 -0.22 2.38 -1.47
CA SER A 19 -0.98 1.35 -2.17
C SER A 19 -1.82 0.47 -1.24
N CYS A 20 -1.64 0.61 0.07
CA CYS A 20 -2.30 -0.19 1.09
C CYS A 20 -3.33 0.64 1.86
N PHE A 21 -4.41 0.01 2.29
CA PHE A 21 -5.36 0.61 3.21
C PHE A 21 -5.70 -0.39 4.32
N PRO A 22 -5.99 0.09 5.54
CA PRO A 22 -6.33 -0.78 6.64
C PRO A 22 -7.77 -1.29 6.50
N VAL A 23 -7.96 -2.58 6.72
CA VAL A 23 -9.26 -3.25 6.85
C VAL A 23 -9.42 -3.67 8.29
N HIS A 24 -10.48 -3.21 8.93
CA HIS A 24 -10.71 -3.39 10.35
C HIS A 24 -11.85 -4.40 10.61
N ASP A 25 -11.53 -5.52 11.24
CA ASP A 25 -12.51 -6.43 11.83
C ASP A 25 -12.40 -6.45 13.36
N HIS A 26 -13.27 -5.67 14.03
CA HIS A 26 -13.29 -5.53 15.49
C HIS A 26 -14.33 -6.44 16.17
N ARG A 27 -14.86 -7.45 15.47
CA ARG A 27 -15.94 -8.28 16.02
C ARG A 27 -15.60 -8.93 17.36
N ASP A 28 -14.36 -9.33 17.56
CA ASP A 28 -13.92 -10.12 18.71
C ASP A 28 -12.74 -9.50 19.49
N GLY A 29 -12.66 -8.17 19.58
CA GLY A 29 -11.65 -7.54 20.44
C GLY A 29 -11.17 -6.16 19.99
N PRO A 30 -10.10 -5.65 20.64
CA PRO A 30 -9.45 -4.42 20.23
C PRO A 30 -8.81 -4.58 18.84
N CYS A 31 -8.56 -3.45 18.18
CA CYS A 31 -7.86 -3.42 16.90
C CYS A 31 -6.47 -4.08 17.03
N ASP A 32 -6.24 -5.12 16.24
CA ASP A 32 -4.99 -5.88 16.18
C ASP A 32 -4.23 -5.63 14.87
N LEU A 33 -4.53 -4.51 14.18
CA LEU A 33 -3.92 -4.18 12.89
C LEU A 33 -2.39 -4.15 13.01
N PRO A 34 -1.67 -5.02 12.28
CA PRO A 34 -0.21 -5.03 12.31
C PRO A 34 0.37 -3.79 11.64
N THR A 35 1.62 -3.49 11.92
CA THR A 35 2.38 -2.54 11.08
C THR A 35 2.54 -3.09 9.65
N LEU A 36 2.69 -2.23 8.65
CA LEU A 36 2.94 -2.67 7.26
C LEU A 36 4.19 -3.55 7.13
N VAL A 37 5.21 -3.32 7.98
CA VAL A 37 6.41 -4.16 8.01
C VAL A 37 6.07 -5.57 8.49
N GLN A 38 5.36 -5.70 9.61
CA GLN A 38 4.91 -7.00 10.14
C GLN A 38 4.00 -7.72 9.15
N TRP A 39 3.11 -6.99 8.49
CA TRP A 39 2.25 -7.53 7.45
C TRP A 39 3.05 -8.05 6.26
N HIS A 40 3.99 -7.26 5.74
CA HIS A 40 4.84 -7.66 4.62
C HIS A 40 5.73 -8.86 4.95
N ASP A 41 6.33 -8.89 6.14
CA ASP A 41 7.13 -10.03 6.61
C ASP A 41 6.26 -11.30 6.65
N TRP A 42 5.03 -11.18 7.16
CA TRP A 42 4.07 -12.29 7.14
C TRP A 42 3.66 -12.70 5.72
N VAL A 43 3.32 -11.78 4.81
CA VAL A 43 2.97 -12.15 3.42
C VAL A 43 4.13 -12.82 2.68
N ASN A 44 5.39 -12.51 3.04
CA ASN A 44 6.56 -13.12 2.42
C ASN A 44 6.97 -14.49 2.99
N HIS A 45 6.66 -14.75 4.26
CA HIS A 45 7.20 -15.87 5.04
C HIS A 45 6.14 -16.70 5.79
N GLY A 46 4.89 -16.25 5.79
CA GLY A 46 3.77 -16.88 6.46
C GLY A 46 3.19 -17.98 5.60
N ASP A 47 3.35 -19.22 6.03
CA ASP A 47 2.83 -20.41 5.35
C ASP A 47 1.47 -20.87 5.93
N GLY A 48 0.75 -20.00 6.64
CA GLY A 48 -0.42 -20.36 7.45
C GLY A 48 -1.49 -19.27 7.54
N GLU A 49 -2.43 -19.43 8.47
CA GLU A 49 -3.46 -18.41 8.75
C GLU A 49 -2.81 -17.14 9.31
N GLN A 50 -3.35 -15.98 8.93
CA GLN A 50 -2.86 -14.71 9.46
C GLN A 50 -3.14 -14.61 10.96
N PRO A 51 -2.18 -14.09 11.75
CA PRO A 51 -2.33 -13.99 13.19
C PRO A 51 -3.20 -12.80 13.63
N TRP A 52 -3.61 -11.93 12.69
CA TRP A 52 -4.39 -10.71 12.94
C TRP A 52 -5.73 -10.77 12.22
N ARG A 53 -6.75 -10.14 12.79
CA ARG A 53 -8.06 -9.98 12.14
C ARG A 53 -8.14 -8.71 11.31
N CYS A 54 -7.62 -7.61 11.84
CA CYS A 54 -7.39 -6.42 11.06
C CYS A 54 -6.20 -6.66 10.12
N GLU A 55 -6.32 -6.22 8.88
CA GLU A 55 -5.36 -6.50 7.83
C GLU A 55 -5.08 -5.30 6.95
N TRP A 56 -4.02 -5.41 6.14
CA TRP A 56 -3.77 -4.47 5.06
C TRP A 56 -4.22 -5.08 3.74
N GLU A 57 -5.07 -4.37 3.02
CA GLU A 57 -5.43 -4.71 1.65
C GLU A 57 -4.73 -3.80 0.65
N LEU A 58 -4.41 -4.34 -0.52
CA LEU A 58 -3.98 -3.55 -1.67
C LEU A 58 -5.18 -2.85 -2.29
N SER A 59 -5.08 -1.54 -2.50
CA SER A 59 -6.09 -0.81 -3.25
C SER A 59 -5.96 -1.14 -4.74
N TRP A 60 -6.85 -1.99 -5.24
CA TRP A 60 -6.96 -2.32 -6.67
C TRP A 60 -7.19 -1.09 -7.54
N TYR A 61 -7.79 -0.02 -7.00
CA TYR A 61 -7.95 1.27 -7.68
C TYR A 61 -6.62 2.01 -7.91
N LEU A 62 -5.59 1.71 -7.12
CA LEU A 62 -4.25 2.29 -7.26
C LEU A 62 -3.37 1.46 -8.20
N TRP A 63 -3.84 0.30 -8.67
CA TRP A 63 -3.09 -0.55 -9.59
C TRP A 63 -2.61 0.15 -10.88
N PRO A 64 -3.42 1.01 -11.54
CA PRO A 64 -2.95 1.77 -12.68
C PRO A 64 -1.83 2.76 -12.33
N LYS A 65 -1.80 3.29 -11.09
CA LYS A 65 -0.72 4.16 -10.59
C LYS A 65 0.57 3.37 -10.32
N LEU A 66 0.45 2.10 -9.94
CA LEU A 66 1.59 1.20 -9.75
C LEU A 66 2.23 0.80 -11.10
N CYS A 67 1.42 0.64 -12.16
CA CYS A 67 1.94 0.52 -13.53
C CYS A 67 2.50 1.86 -14.02
N SER A 68 3.77 1.83 -14.39
CA SER A 68 4.53 3.05 -14.62
C SER A 68 5.38 3.03 -15.88
N CYS A 69 5.13 2.05 -16.74
CA CYS A 69 5.76 1.96 -18.04
C CYS A 69 5.15 2.99 -19.00
N ARG A 70 5.94 3.45 -19.97
CA ARG A 70 5.48 4.39 -21.01
C ARG A 70 4.34 3.86 -21.88
N ARG A 71 4.04 2.56 -21.79
CA ARG A 71 2.95 1.90 -22.53
C ARG A 71 1.62 1.90 -21.78
N CYS A 72 1.60 2.27 -20.49
CA CYS A 72 0.37 2.37 -19.73
C CYS A 72 -0.40 3.64 -20.19
N PRO A 73 -1.71 3.56 -20.51
CA PRO A 73 -2.49 4.66 -21.10
C PRO A 73 -2.38 5.97 -20.31
N ASP A 74 -2.33 5.87 -18.98
CA ASP A 74 -2.29 7.01 -18.07
C ASP A 74 -0.86 7.37 -17.60
N TYR A 75 0.18 6.99 -18.36
CA TYR A 75 1.59 7.16 -17.95
C TYR A 75 1.93 8.57 -17.46
N TYR A 76 1.48 9.59 -18.20
CA TYR A 76 1.78 10.99 -17.90
C TYR A 76 1.03 11.48 -16.66
N TRP A 77 -0.26 11.14 -16.53
CA TRP A 77 -1.08 11.47 -15.36
C TRP A 77 -0.56 10.78 -14.09
N ASN A 78 -0.26 9.49 -14.18
CA ASN A 78 0.23 8.71 -13.04
C ASN A 78 1.67 9.07 -12.65
N ARG A 79 2.41 9.85 -13.46
CA ARG A 79 3.80 10.22 -13.16
C ARG A 79 3.91 11.20 -12.00
N GLU A 80 3.00 12.16 -11.90
CA GLU A 80 3.00 13.17 -10.83
C GLU A 80 2.52 12.59 -9.51
N ASP A 81 1.45 11.79 -9.54
CA ASP A 81 0.99 11.03 -8.37
C ASP A 81 2.10 10.16 -7.79
N ARG A 82 2.84 9.41 -8.64
CA ARG A 82 4.01 8.65 -8.20
C ARG A 82 5.17 9.49 -7.64
N ARG A 83 5.26 10.78 -8.00
CA ARG A 83 6.25 11.67 -7.39
C ARG A 83 5.79 12.08 -5.99
N ARG A 84 4.51 12.40 -5.83
CA ARG A 84 3.90 12.66 -4.53
C ARG A 84 4.01 11.43 -3.63
N ASP A 85 3.63 10.25 -4.09
CA ASP A 85 3.73 9.00 -3.32
C ASP A 85 5.17 8.68 -2.89
N ARG A 86 6.16 8.83 -3.77
CA ARG A 86 7.56 8.62 -3.35
C ARG A 86 8.05 9.63 -2.32
N HIS A 87 7.60 10.87 -2.40
CA HIS A 87 7.89 11.88 -1.38
C HIS A 87 7.23 11.50 -0.05
N ARG A 88 5.98 11.03 -0.13
CA ARG A 88 5.17 10.55 0.97
C ARG A 88 5.82 9.34 1.69
N SER A 89 6.13 8.27 0.98
CA SER A 89 6.76 7.07 1.56
C SER A 89 8.13 7.38 2.19
N ARG A 90 8.88 8.35 1.65
CA ARG A 90 10.13 8.82 2.27
C ARG A 90 9.91 9.53 3.60
N LEU A 91 8.88 10.37 3.71
CA LEU A 91 8.53 11.04 4.96
C LEU A 91 8.10 10.02 6.02
N TRP A 92 7.28 9.05 5.63
CA TRP A 92 6.89 7.95 6.52
C TRP A 92 8.11 7.17 7.02
N LEU A 93 8.99 6.70 6.13
CA LEU A 93 10.21 5.98 6.51
C LEU A 93 11.13 6.80 7.43
N ALA A 94 11.18 8.12 7.25
CA ALA A 94 12.03 8.99 8.05
C ALA A 94 11.44 9.32 9.44
N THR A 95 10.12 9.30 9.58
CA THR A 95 9.43 9.84 10.78
C THR A 95 8.59 8.82 11.53
N GLY A 96 8.27 7.68 10.91
CA GLY A 96 7.29 6.71 11.42
C GLY A 96 5.86 7.24 11.46
N ALA A 97 5.61 8.49 11.07
CA ALA A 97 4.30 9.10 11.12
C ALA A 97 3.46 8.63 9.93
N TRP A 98 2.52 7.72 10.20
CA TRP A 98 1.40 7.46 9.29
C TRP A 98 0.41 8.60 9.48
N ILE A 99 0.20 9.42 8.44
CA ILE A 99 -0.74 10.55 8.53
C ILE A 99 -2.02 10.11 7.83
N GLU A 100 -3.10 9.92 8.58
CA GLU A 100 -4.43 9.50 8.08
C GLU A 100 -4.97 10.38 6.94
N GLU A 101 -4.53 11.64 6.86
CA GLU A 101 -4.85 12.62 5.81
C GLU A 101 -4.39 12.18 4.39
N TRP A 102 -3.72 11.03 4.26
CA TRP A 102 -3.01 10.59 3.05
C TRP A 102 -3.82 9.59 2.24
N VAL A 103 -4.91 9.08 2.83
CA VAL A 103 -5.97 8.41 2.11
C VAL A 103 -6.86 9.50 1.51
N ASP A 104 -6.63 9.85 0.25
CA ASP A 104 -7.73 10.40 -0.55
C ASP A 104 -8.80 9.30 -0.60
N ARG A 105 -9.74 9.35 0.34
CA ARG A 105 -10.96 8.54 0.29
C ARG A 105 -11.67 8.97 -0.98
N PRO A 106 -11.86 8.11 -2.00
CA PRO A 106 -12.96 8.33 -2.90
C PRO A 106 -14.21 8.17 -2.04
N VAL A 107 -14.79 9.30 -1.64
CA VAL A 107 -16.13 9.34 -1.07
C VAL A 107 -17.03 8.71 -2.14
N ARG A 108 -17.42 7.45 -1.92
CA ARG A 108 -18.47 6.83 -2.70
C ARG A 108 -19.75 7.60 -2.40
N HIS A 109 -20.24 8.36 -3.37
CA HIS A 109 -21.64 8.74 -3.46
C HIS A 109 -22.40 7.62 -4.19
#